data_AF-A0A0G1TVA4-F1
#
_entry.id   AF-A0A0G1TVA4-F1
#
_cell.length_a   1.000
_cell.length_b   1.000
_cell.length_c   1.000
_cell.angle_alpha   90.00
_cell.angle_beta   90.00
_cell.angle_gamma   90.00
#
_symmetry.space_group_name_H-M   'P 1'
#
loop_
_entity.id
_entity.type
_entity.pdbx_description
1 polymer ?
#
loop_
_entity_poly.entity_id
_entity_poly.type
_entity_poly.pdbx_seq_one_letter_code
_entity_poly.pdbx_strand_id
1 'polypeptide(L)'
;MKLRVVAISDTHEMHRQVVVPDGDVLVHAGDFTMSGTLPAIYEFNTWLGTLPHRHKVVVAGNHDWAFQRQPAQARALLTNATYL
;
A
#
# COMPACT_ATOMS: atom_id res chain seq x y z
N MET A 1 -24.35 -10.20 -7.05
CA MET A 1 -23.48 -9.59 -6.02
C MET A 1 -23.03 -8.21 -6.49
N LYS A 2 -22.82 -7.27 -5.57
CA LYS A 2 -22.25 -5.94 -5.88
C LYS A 2 -20.78 -5.93 -5.45
N LEU A 3 -19.91 -5.36 -6.27
CA LEU A 3 -18.49 -5.15 -5.95
C LEU A 3 -18.35 -3.99 -4.94
N ARG A 4 -17.53 -4.17 -3.91
CA ARG A 4 -17.19 -3.13 -2.92
C ARG A 4 -15.70 -2.80 -3.02
N VAL A 5 -15.42 -1.54 -3.36
CA VAL A 5 -14.06 -0.99 -3.40
C VAL A 5 -13.84 -0.12 -2.17
N VAL A 6 -12.74 -0.35 -1.46
CA VAL A 6 -12.27 0.46 -0.35
C VAL A 6 -11.09 1.28 -0.84
N ALA A 7 -11.19 2.61 -0.76
CA ALA A 7 -10.16 3.53 -1.21
C ALA A 7 -9.61 4.32 -0.04
N ILE A 8 -8.30 4.31 0.11
CA ILE A 8 -7.53 5.08 1.09
C ILE A 8 -6.28 5.65 0.42
N SER A 9 -5.59 6.57 1.10
CA SER A 9 -4.37 7.20 0.61
C SER A 9 -3.61 7.85 1.76
N ASP A 10 -2.39 8.34 1.50
CA ASP A 10 -1.68 9.30 2.37
C ASP A 10 -1.54 8.80 3.82
N THR A 11 -1.29 7.49 3.98
CA THR A 11 -1.17 6.92 5.32
C THR A 11 0.12 7.30 6.00
N HIS A 12 1.17 7.69 5.25
CA HIS A 12 2.43 8.21 5.80
C HIS A 12 2.99 7.40 6.97
N GLU A 13 3.10 6.08 6.81
CA GLU A 13 3.54 5.10 7.83
C GLU A 13 2.57 4.91 9.02
N MET A 14 1.44 5.63 9.05
CA MET A 14 0.38 5.53 10.08
C MET A 14 -0.72 4.53 9.70
N HIS A 15 -0.47 3.65 8.72
CA HIS A 15 -1.45 2.70 8.18
C HIS A 15 -2.08 1.78 9.24
N ARG A 16 -1.39 1.50 10.36
CA ARG A 16 -1.94 0.71 11.48
C ARG A 16 -3.00 1.46 12.31
N GLN A 17 -3.12 2.77 12.14
CA GLN A 17 -4.14 3.60 12.81
C GLN A 17 -5.40 3.77 11.96
N VAL A 18 -5.36 3.32 10.71
CA VAL A 18 -6.49 3.40 9.78
C VAL A 18 -7.43 2.24 10.02
N VAL A 19 -8.70 2.54 10.30
CA VAL A 19 -9.76 1.54 10.29
C VAL A 19 -10.16 1.28 8.85
N VAL A 20 -9.73 0.15 8.30
CA VAL A 20 -10.06 -0.27 6.93
C VAL A 20 -11.31 -1.16 6.98
N PRO A 21 -12.46 -0.73 6.41
CA PRO A 21 -13.65 -1.56 6.37
C PRO A 21 -13.46 -2.77 5.44
N ASP A 22 -14.27 -3.81 5.61
CA ASP A 22 -14.27 -4.96 4.71
C ASP A 22 -14.67 -4.55 3.28
N GLY A 23 -14.05 -5.17 2.28
CA GLY A 23 -14.36 -4.99 0.87
C GLY A 23 -13.71 -6.06 -0.02
N ASP A 24 -14.06 -6.05 -1.31
CA ASP A 24 -13.51 -7.00 -2.29
C ASP A 24 -12.12 -6.53 -2.78
N VAL A 25 -11.98 -5.21 -2.96
CA VAL A 25 -10.78 -4.55 -3.49
C VAL A 25 -10.37 -3.41 -2.58
N LEU A 26 -9.12 -3.40 -2.15
CA LEU A 26 -8.48 -2.23 -1.54
C LEU A 26 -7.66 -1.48 -2.58
N VAL A 27 -7.77 -0.16 -2.60
CA VAL A 27 -6.90 0.75 -3.37
C VAL A 27 -6.22 1.71 -2.40
N HIS A 28 -4.87 1.73 -2.40
CA HIS A 28 -4.08 2.77 -1.75
C HIS A 28 -3.50 3.72 -2.79
N ALA A 29 -3.91 4.98 -2.76
CA ALA A 29 -3.64 5.94 -3.84
C ALA A 29 -2.33 6.75 -3.69
N GLY A 30 -1.29 6.15 -3.11
CA GLY A 30 0.01 6.80 -2.90
C GLY A 30 0.27 7.30 -1.48
N ASP A 31 1.50 7.74 -1.24
CA ASP A 31 2.00 8.34 0.01
C ASP A 31 1.77 7.45 1.24
N PHE A 32 2.04 6.15 1.08
CA PHE A 32 2.00 5.21 2.21
C PHE A 32 3.25 5.27 3.08
N THR A 33 4.36 5.82 2.57
CA THR A 33 5.56 6.11 3.35
C THR A 33 5.69 7.59 3.70
N MET A 34 6.48 7.91 4.72
CA MET A 34 6.95 9.27 5.02
C MET A 34 8.45 9.39 4.72
N SER A 35 9.19 8.34 5.02
CA SER A 35 10.64 8.25 4.85
C SER A 35 11.09 7.88 3.43
N GLY A 36 10.20 7.29 2.61
CA GLY A 36 10.53 6.80 1.27
C GLY A 36 11.55 5.66 1.24
N THR A 37 11.68 4.89 2.34
CA THR A 37 12.71 3.85 2.50
C THR A 37 12.19 2.44 2.22
N LEU A 38 13.08 1.52 1.82
CA LEU A 38 12.72 0.11 1.62
C LEU A 38 12.12 -0.56 2.88
N PRO A 39 12.64 -0.33 4.11
CA PRO A 39 11.99 -0.81 5.33
C PRO A 39 10.57 -0.29 5.54
N ALA A 40 10.30 0.98 5.22
CA ALA A 40 8.93 1.51 5.31
C ALA A 40 7.97 0.82 4.32
N ILE A 41 8.44 0.50 3.11
CA ILE A 41 7.67 -0.29 2.14
C ILE A 41 7.42 -1.70 2.66
N TYR A 42 8.43 -2.35 3.27
CA TYR A 42 8.29 -3.67 3.87
C TYR A 42 7.25 -3.70 5.00
N GLU A 43 7.27 -2.71 5.89
CA GLU A 43 6.28 -2.57 6.97
C GLU A 43 4.88 -2.35 6.42
N PHE A 44 4.73 -1.45 5.45
CA PHE A 44 3.47 -1.22 4.76
C PHE A 44 2.94 -2.49 4.07
N ASN A 45 3.80 -3.24 3.35
CA ASN A 45 3.42 -4.50 2.72
C ASN A 45 3.03 -5.58 3.75
N THR A 46 3.70 -5.60 4.90
CA THR A 46 3.36 -6.51 6.00
C THR A 46 1.97 -6.22 6.54
N TRP A 47 1.62 -4.94 6.73
CA TRP A 47 0.27 -4.52 7.09
C TRP A 47 -0.77 -4.86 6.00
N LEU A 48 -0.47 -4.65 4.72
CA LEU A 48 -1.36 -5.06 3.63
C LEU A 48 -1.68 -6.57 3.70
N GLY A 49 -0.71 -7.39 4.10
CA GLY A 49 -0.88 -8.83 4.30
C GLY A 49 -1.92 -9.21 5.36
N THR A 50 -2.21 -8.33 6.32
CA THR A 50 -3.20 -8.60 7.39
C THR A 50 -4.64 -8.29 6.98
N LEU A 51 -4.85 -7.57 5.87
CA LEU A 51 -6.18 -7.13 5.45
C LEU A 51 -6.91 -8.24 4.65
N PRO A 52 -8.24 -8.41 4.85
CA PRO A 52 -8.99 -9.53 4.26
C PRO A 52 -9.36 -9.34 2.78
N HIS A 53 -9.08 -8.18 2.19
CA HIS A 53 -9.41 -7.85 0.81
C HIS A 53 -8.77 -8.85 -0.16
N ARG A 54 -9.57 -9.39 -1.08
CA ARG A 54 -9.08 -10.36 -2.08
C ARG A 54 -8.08 -9.73 -3.04
N HIS A 55 -8.33 -8.49 -3.43
CA HIS A 55 -7.45 -7.71 -4.30
C HIS A 55 -6.98 -6.45 -3.57
N LYS A 56 -5.71 -6.11 -3.73
CA LYS A 56 -5.09 -4.91 -3.18
C LYS A 56 -4.28 -4.26 -4.29
N VAL A 57 -4.53 -2.99 -4.55
CA VAL A 57 -3.88 -2.20 -5.59
C VAL A 57 -3.20 -1.00 -4.93
N VAL A 58 -1.95 -0.76 -5.30
CA VAL A 58 -1.14 0.33 -4.74
C VAL A 58 -0.47 1.08 -5.88
N VAL A 59 -0.43 2.40 -5.78
CA VAL A 59 0.46 3.26 -6.57
C VAL A 59 1.38 4.03 -5.62
N ALA A 60 2.55 4.45 -6.10
CA ALA A 60 3.44 5.33 -5.34
C ALA A 60 2.97 6.79 -5.43
N GLY A 61 3.09 7.52 -4.32
CA GLY A 61 2.98 8.98 -4.28
C GLY A 61 4.35 9.67 -4.24
N ASN A 62 4.38 10.97 -3.96
CA ASN A 62 5.62 11.75 -3.93
C ASN A 62 6.50 11.50 -2.70
N HIS A 63 5.98 10.89 -1.63
CA HIS A 63 6.78 10.48 -0.47
C HIS A 63 7.42 9.09 -0.63
N ASP A 64 6.95 8.28 -1.58
CA ASP A 64 7.39 6.90 -1.78
C ASP A 64 8.70 6.81 -2.61
N TRP A 65 9.71 7.58 -2.23
CA TRP A 65 10.94 7.83 -3.03
C TRP A 65 11.69 6.58 -3.48
N ALA A 66 11.61 5.47 -2.76
CA ALA A 66 12.23 4.21 -3.17
C ALA A 66 11.66 3.70 -4.51
N PHE A 67 10.42 4.04 -4.89
CA PHE A 67 9.90 3.72 -6.23
C PHE A 67 10.56 4.51 -7.36
N GLN A 68 11.14 5.67 -7.05
CA GLN A 68 11.96 6.45 -7.99
C GLN A 68 13.44 6.04 -7.95
N ARG A 69 14.00 5.88 -6.74
CA ARG A 69 15.44 5.66 -6.53
C ARG A 69 15.87 4.20 -6.70
N GLN A 70 14.99 3.26 -6.34
CA GLN A 70 15.25 1.83 -6.24
C GLN A 70 14.03 1.02 -6.76
N PRO A 71 13.54 1.26 -7.98
CA PRO A 71 12.24 0.78 -8.46
C PRO A 71 12.09 -0.75 -8.41
N ALA A 72 13.14 -1.49 -8.80
CA ALA A 72 13.10 -2.96 -8.80
C ALA A 72 12.96 -3.53 -7.38
N GLN A 73 13.71 -2.99 -6.41
CA GLN A 73 13.67 -3.41 -5.01
C GLN A 73 12.34 -3.01 -4.35
N ALA A 74 11.88 -1.78 -4.59
CA ALA A 74 10.62 -1.28 -4.06
C ALA A 74 9.43 -2.13 -4.53
N ARG A 75 9.35 -2.43 -5.84
CA ARG A 75 8.31 -3.29 -6.42
C ARG A 75 8.39 -4.73 -5.90
N ALA A 76 9.59 -5.28 -5.74
CA ALA A 76 9.78 -6.63 -5.21
C ALA A 76 9.30 -6.81 -3.77
N LEU A 77 9.24 -5.72 -2.98
CA LEU A 77 8.73 -5.74 -1.60
C LEU A 77 7.20 -5.75 -1.51
N LEU A 78 6.48 -5.29 -2.52
CA LEU A 78 5.00 -5.29 -2.55
C LEU A 78 4.44 -6.65 -2.96
N THR A 79 4.63 -7.66 -2.12
CA THR A 79 4.15 -9.03 -2.39
C THR A 79 2.67 -9.24 -2.06
N ASN A 80 2.06 -8.37 -1.24
CA ASN A 80 0.66 -8.46 -0.82
C ASN A 80 -0.27 -7.54 -1.63
N ALA A 81 0.20 -6.91 -2.70
CA ALA A 81 -0.60 -6.07 -3.58
C ALA A 81 -0.08 -6.07 -5.01
N THR A 82 -0.94 -5.71 -5.96
CA THR A 82 -0.54 -5.35 -7.31
C THR A 82 -0.12 -3.88 -7.32
N TYR A 83 1.14 -3.62 -7.64
CA TYR A 83 1.63 -2.26 -7.89
C TYR A 83 1.34 -1.85 -9.34
N LEU A 84 0.78 -0.65 -9.56
CA LEU A 84 0.56 -0.07 -10.89
C LEU A 84 1.66 0.94 -11.25
#